data_AF-A0AAN6RJX4-F1
#
_entry.id   AF-A0AAN6RJX4-F1
#
_cell.length_a   1.000
_cell.length_b   1.000
_cell.length_c   1.000
_cell.angle_alpha   90.00
_cell.angle_beta   90.00
_cell.angle_gamma   90.00
#
_symmetry.space_group_name_H-M   'P 1'
#
loop_
_entity.id
_entity.type
_entity.pdbx_description
1 polymer ?
#
loop_
_entity_poly.entity_id
_entity_poly.type
_entity_poly.pdbx_seq_one_letter_code
_entity_poly.pdbx_strand_id
1 'polypeptide(L)'
;MFTPRSSHRLPPTGPYDQATSSTSDATPKSIPPFVYRVHRNRAQTQYDFSTGFRAKNQTTIVNYNTVLSRFGLAHLNQQTNISSPFISVYVNQSHAEEVARYFATMYDEDTWVVTIDTKHLSRGPVFWAKNILEGQD
;
A
#
# COMPACT_ATOMS: atom_id res chain seq x y z
N MET A 1 -62.17 12.20 35.72
CA MET A 1 -61.54 11.12 34.94
C MET A 1 -60.50 11.77 34.03
N PHE A 2 -59.24 11.87 34.49
CA PHE A 2 -58.07 12.33 33.72
C PHE A 2 -56.83 11.72 34.39
N THR A 3 -56.06 10.96 33.61
CA THR A 3 -54.84 10.22 34.01
C THR A 3 -53.62 11.14 34.03
N PRO A 4 -52.69 11.00 35.00
CA PRO A 4 -51.38 11.65 34.92
C PRO A 4 -50.39 10.85 34.06
N ARG A 5 -49.58 11.61 33.32
CA ARG A 5 -48.49 11.21 32.41
C ARG A 5 -47.46 10.28 33.08
N SER A 6 -47.21 9.13 32.45
CA SER A 6 -46.07 8.27 32.72
C SER A 6 -44.76 8.91 32.25
N SER A 7 -43.80 9.04 33.17
CA SER A 7 -42.42 9.42 32.91
C SER A 7 -41.69 8.24 32.26
N HIS A 8 -41.30 8.39 30.99
CA HIS A 8 -40.41 7.44 30.32
C HIS A 8 -39.01 7.50 30.96
N ARG A 9 -38.65 6.43 31.69
CA ARG A 9 -37.26 6.16 32.11
C ARG A 9 -36.45 5.73 30.89
N LEU A 10 -35.35 6.43 30.62
CA LEU A 10 -34.31 5.97 29.70
C LEU A 10 -33.57 4.75 30.33
N PRO A 11 -33.17 3.75 29.54
CA PRO A 11 -32.33 2.67 30.03
C PRO A 11 -30.90 3.17 30.31
N PRO A 12 -30.16 2.55 31.25
CA PRO A 12 -28.78 2.90 31.53
C PRO A 12 -27.90 2.54 30.33
N THR A 13 -27.15 3.52 29.84
CA THR A 13 -26.05 3.35 28.89
C THR A 13 -25.04 2.37 29.50
N GLY A 14 -24.98 1.16 28.93
CA GLY A 14 -23.97 0.16 29.23
C GLY A 14 -22.56 0.69 28.93
N PRO A 15 -21.53 0.05 29.50
CA PRO A 15 -20.15 0.48 29.31
C PRO A 15 -19.81 0.34 27.83
N TYR A 16 -19.23 1.39 27.28
CA TYR A 16 -18.65 1.44 25.96
C TYR A 16 -17.82 0.17 25.71
N ASP A 17 -18.24 -0.61 24.72
CA ASP A 17 -17.42 -1.64 24.10
C ASP A 17 -16.08 -1.01 23.74
N GLN A 18 -15.09 -1.32 24.57
CA GLN A 18 -13.71 -0.99 24.34
C GLN A 18 -13.32 -1.80 23.11
N ALA A 19 -13.44 -1.17 21.93
CA ALA A 19 -12.92 -1.70 20.69
C ALA A 19 -11.45 -2.01 20.93
N THR A 20 -11.15 -3.28 21.13
CA THR A 20 -9.80 -3.79 21.23
C THR A 20 -9.15 -3.48 19.90
N SER A 21 -8.36 -2.42 19.87
CA SER A 21 -7.34 -2.20 18.86
C SER A 21 -6.36 -3.36 18.98
N SER A 22 -6.70 -4.49 18.34
CA SER A 22 -5.75 -5.54 18.08
C SER A 22 -4.70 -4.92 17.16
N THR A 23 -3.59 -4.49 17.74
CA THR A 23 -2.34 -4.27 17.02
C THR A 23 -2.01 -5.59 16.34
N SER A 24 -2.51 -5.75 15.12
CA SER A 24 -2.19 -6.89 14.27
C SER A 24 -0.68 -6.90 14.15
N ASP A 25 -0.08 -8.01 14.55
CA ASP A 25 1.31 -8.35 14.28
C ASP A 25 1.62 -7.99 12.80
N ALA A 26 2.25 -6.82 12.60
CA ALA A 26 2.29 -6.13 11.31
C ALA A 26 3.34 -6.73 10.37
N THR A 27 3.79 -7.95 10.67
CA THR A 27 4.72 -8.71 9.84
C THR A 27 3.88 -9.56 8.89
N PRO A 28 3.74 -9.19 7.61
CA PRO A 28 2.80 -9.89 6.76
C PRO A 28 3.41 -11.25 6.40
N LYS A 29 2.76 -12.32 6.89
CA LYS A 29 3.19 -13.71 6.69
C LYS A 29 2.96 -14.21 5.26
N SER A 30 2.09 -13.53 4.52
CA SER A 30 1.76 -13.84 3.12
C SER A 30 1.34 -12.58 2.38
N ILE A 31 1.49 -12.59 1.06
CA ILE A 31 0.97 -11.53 0.20
C ILE A 31 -0.56 -11.61 0.22
N PRO A 32 -1.30 -10.52 0.48
CA PRO A 32 -2.76 -10.51 0.42
C PRO A 32 -3.28 -10.88 -0.99
N PRO A 33 -4.54 -11.32 -1.13
CA PRO A 33 -5.11 -11.67 -2.44
C PRO A 33 -5.19 -10.49 -3.40
N PHE A 34 -5.28 -9.27 -2.85
CA PHE A 34 -5.27 -8.03 -3.62
C PHE A 34 -4.25 -7.05 -3.06
N VAL A 35 -3.55 -6.38 -3.96
CA VAL A 35 -2.69 -5.23 -3.64
C VAL A 35 -3.03 -4.08 -4.57
N TYR A 36 -2.68 -2.88 -4.18
CA TYR A 36 -3.09 -1.65 -4.85
C TYR A 36 -1.86 -0.91 -5.35
N ARG A 37 -1.85 -0.57 -6.63
CA ARG A 37 -0.77 0.20 -7.24
C ARG A 37 -1.25 1.59 -7.59
N VAL A 38 -0.56 2.59 -7.07
CA VAL A 38 -0.72 3.97 -7.55
C VAL A 38 0.03 4.10 -8.87
N HIS A 39 -0.69 4.44 -9.94
CA HIS A 39 -0.15 4.59 -11.28
C HIS A 39 -0.42 6.00 -11.83
N ARG A 40 0.54 6.51 -12.60
CA ARG A 40 0.49 7.83 -13.24
C ARG A 40 0.91 7.69 -14.69
N ASN A 41 0.42 8.58 -15.56
CA ASN A 41 0.66 8.48 -16.99
C ASN A 41 2.16 8.62 -17.33
N ARG A 42 2.88 9.49 -16.62
CA ARG A 42 4.32 9.70 -16.79
C ARG A 42 5.20 8.81 -15.91
N ALA A 43 4.63 7.77 -15.29
CA ALA A 43 5.41 6.84 -14.48
C ALA A 43 6.42 6.05 -15.33
N GLN A 44 7.62 5.83 -14.79
CA GLN A 44 8.64 5.02 -15.47
C GLN A 44 8.31 3.51 -15.47
N THR A 45 7.45 3.07 -14.55
CA THR A 45 6.85 1.73 -14.64
C THR A 45 5.78 1.76 -15.71
N GLN A 46 5.95 0.94 -16.73
CA GLN A 46 5.00 0.83 -17.83
C GLN A 46 3.85 -0.10 -17.45
N TYR A 47 2.70 0.12 -18.06
CA TYR A 47 1.54 -0.75 -17.99
C TYR A 47 1.04 -1.04 -19.40
N ASP A 48 0.74 -2.29 -19.67
CA ASP A 48 0.05 -2.74 -20.86
C ASP A 48 -0.97 -3.80 -20.46
N PHE A 49 -2.15 -3.78 -21.08
CA PHE A 49 -3.24 -4.68 -20.68
C PHE A 49 -2.90 -6.15 -20.92
N SER A 50 -2.10 -6.46 -21.95
CA SER A 50 -1.73 -7.84 -22.30
C SER A 50 -0.56 -8.39 -21.48
N THR A 51 0.34 -7.51 -21.01
CA THR A 51 1.58 -7.92 -20.33
C THR A 51 1.71 -7.44 -18.87
N GLY A 52 0.77 -6.63 -18.39
CA GLY A 52 0.74 -6.11 -17.03
C GLY A 52 1.75 -4.99 -16.76
N PHE A 53 2.14 -4.85 -15.50
CA PHE A 53 3.12 -3.84 -15.09
C PHE A 53 4.55 -4.31 -15.31
N ARG A 54 5.39 -3.41 -15.85
CA ARG A 54 6.82 -3.66 -16.06
C ARG A 54 7.66 -2.57 -15.41
N ALA A 55 8.60 -2.98 -14.55
CA ALA A 55 9.56 -2.07 -13.95
C ALA A 55 10.44 -1.42 -15.03
N LYS A 56 11.02 -0.26 -14.69
CA LYS A 56 11.95 0.48 -15.56
C LYS A 56 13.18 -0.37 -15.90
N ASN A 57 13.69 -1.12 -14.92
CA ASN A 57 14.80 -2.02 -15.07
C ASN A 57 14.31 -3.48 -15.02
N GLN A 58 14.68 -4.27 -16.02
CA GLN A 58 14.28 -5.68 -16.13
C GLN A 58 15.48 -6.63 -16.25
N THR A 59 16.70 -6.09 -16.22
CA THR A 59 17.94 -6.87 -16.37
C THR A 59 18.63 -7.09 -15.04
N THR A 60 18.36 -6.25 -14.04
CA THR A 60 18.93 -6.40 -12.71
C THR A 60 18.26 -7.54 -11.94
N ILE A 61 19.07 -8.53 -11.58
CA ILE A 61 18.68 -9.64 -10.72
C ILE A 61 19.01 -9.28 -9.27
N VAL A 62 18.02 -9.35 -8.38
CA VAL A 62 18.19 -9.07 -6.94
C VAL A 62 18.45 -10.37 -6.20
N ASN A 63 19.72 -10.78 -6.14
CA ASN A 63 20.16 -12.05 -5.53
C ASN A 63 21.01 -11.89 -4.26
N TYR A 64 21.36 -10.65 -3.89
CA TYR A 64 22.11 -10.34 -2.67
C TYR A 64 21.46 -9.20 -1.90
N ASN A 65 21.55 -9.24 -0.56
CA ASN A 65 21.01 -8.18 0.31
C ASN A 65 21.64 -6.81 0.02
N THR A 66 22.92 -6.75 -0.35
CA THR A 66 23.59 -5.49 -0.74
C THR A 66 22.95 -4.84 -1.98
N VAL A 67 22.54 -5.66 -2.95
CA VAL A 67 21.82 -5.20 -4.16
C VAL A 67 20.42 -4.74 -3.79
N LEU A 68 19.72 -5.51 -2.95
CA LEU A 68 18.40 -5.14 -2.42
C LEU A 68 18.46 -3.80 -1.68
N SER A 69 19.39 -3.59 -0.76
CA SER A 69 19.53 -2.33 -0.03
C SER A 69 19.81 -1.16 -0.97
N ARG A 70 20.77 -1.31 -1.90
CA ARG A 70 21.11 -0.23 -2.85
C ARG A 70 19.92 0.19 -3.70
N PHE A 71 19.29 -0.76 -4.40
CA PHE A 71 18.18 -0.43 -5.29
C PHE A 71 16.90 -0.12 -4.51
N GLY A 72 16.67 -0.77 -3.38
CA GLY A 72 15.48 -0.60 -2.56
C GLY A 72 15.43 0.78 -1.93
N LEU A 73 16.53 1.24 -1.33
CA LEU A 73 16.63 2.59 -0.77
C LEU A 73 16.53 3.66 -1.86
N ALA A 74 17.21 3.48 -3.00
CA ALA A 74 17.09 4.39 -4.12
C ALA A 74 15.66 4.48 -4.65
N HIS A 75 14.96 3.35 -4.73
CA HIS A 75 13.57 3.26 -5.18
C HIS A 75 12.60 3.93 -4.21
N LEU A 76 12.73 3.68 -2.92
CA LEU A 76 11.88 4.27 -1.88
C LEU A 76 12.09 5.79 -1.78
N ASN A 77 13.33 6.25 -1.93
CA ASN A 77 13.69 7.67 -1.94
C ASN A 77 13.49 8.34 -3.31
N GLN A 78 12.86 7.65 -4.28
CA GLN A 78 12.54 8.18 -5.61
C GLN A 78 13.75 8.73 -6.38
N GLN A 79 14.93 8.15 -6.17
CA GLN A 79 16.15 8.57 -6.87
C GLN A 79 16.05 8.26 -8.37
N THR A 80 16.30 9.26 -9.21
CA THR A 80 16.10 9.15 -10.67
C THR A 80 17.32 8.63 -11.43
N ASN A 81 18.52 8.74 -10.83
CA ASN A 81 19.80 8.31 -11.39
C ASN A 81 20.04 6.80 -11.28
N ILE A 82 19.20 6.06 -10.56
CA ILE A 82 19.24 4.60 -10.44
C ILE A 82 17.99 4.00 -11.08
N SER A 83 18.17 3.12 -12.06
CA SER A 83 17.05 2.45 -12.72
C SER A 83 16.50 1.32 -11.85
N SER A 84 15.36 1.54 -11.21
CA SER A 84 14.80 0.59 -10.25
C SER A 84 14.20 -0.68 -10.91
N PRO A 85 14.51 -1.87 -10.38
CA PRO A 85 13.85 -3.13 -10.76
C PRO A 85 12.54 -3.38 -10.02
N PHE A 86 12.08 -2.45 -9.17
CA PHE A 86 10.93 -2.66 -8.29
C PHE A 86 9.64 -2.00 -8.80
N ILE A 87 8.52 -2.59 -8.40
CA ILE A 87 7.17 -2.08 -8.60
C ILE A 87 6.56 -1.88 -7.21
N SER A 88 6.31 -0.63 -6.81
CA SER A 88 5.64 -0.35 -5.53
C SER A 88 4.16 -0.71 -5.59
N VAL A 89 3.68 -1.32 -4.51
CA VAL A 89 2.27 -1.64 -4.24
C VAL A 89 1.96 -1.40 -2.77
N TYR A 90 0.68 -1.26 -2.45
CA TYR A 90 0.12 -1.05 -1.13
C TYR A 90 -0.79 -2.22 -0.79
N VAL A 91 -0.78 -2.66 0.46
CA VAL A 91 -1.69 -3.73 0.94
C VAL A 91 -3.08 -3.20 1.33
N ASN A 92 -3.20 -1.89 1.50
CA ASN A 92 -4.41 -1.22 1.94
C ASN A 92 -4.87 -0.21 0.88
N GLN A 93 -6.15 -0.29 0.51
CA GLN A 93 -6.73 0.55 -0.55
C GLN A 93 -6.81 2.02 -0.14
N SER A 94 -7.27 2.33 1.08
CA SER A 94 -7.41 3.72 1.54
C SER A 94 -6.06 4.42 1.60
N HIS A 95 -5.01 3.72 2.03
CA HIS A 95 -3.65 4.25 1.99
C HIS A 95 -3.17 4.48 0.54
N ALA A 96 -3.49 3.58 -0.39
CA ALA A 96 -3.16 3.80 -1.81
C ALA A 96 -3.90 5.03 -2.38
N GLU A 97 -5.15 5.26 -2.00
CA GLU A 97 -5.94 6.43 -2.41
C GLU A 97 -5.40 7.74 -1.81
N GLU A 98 -4.93 7.73 -0.57
CA GLU A 98 -4.22 8.87 0.04
C GLU A 98 -2.95 9.22 -0.73
N VAL A 99 -2.13 8.22 -1.04
CA VAL A 99 -0.92 8.40 -1.86
C VAL A 99 -1.27 8.88 -3.27
N ALA A 100 -2.32 8.34 -3.87
CA ALA A 100 -2.78 8.75 -5.20
C ALA A 100 -3.15 10.24 -5.22
N ARG A 101 -3.89 10.72 -4.21
CA ARG A 101 -4.21 12.15 -4.07
C ARG A 101 -2.95 13.00 -3.90
N TYR A 102 -2.04 12.57 -3.04
CA TYR A 102 -0.75 13.26 -2.85
C TYR A 102 0.05 13.37 -4.15
N PHE A 103 0.14 12.29 -4.92
CA PHE A 103 0.85 12.26 -6.19
C PHE A 103 0.15 13.07 -7.29
N ALA A 104 -1.18 13.06 -7.35
CA ALA A 104 -1.92 13.89 -8.29
C ALA A 104 -1.63 15.38 -8.07
N THR A 105 -1.58 15.83 -6.81
CA THR A 105 -1.21 17.20 -6.46
C THR A 105 0.28 17.49 -6.71
N MET A 106 1.17 16.58 -6.34
CA MET A 106 2.63 16.78 -6.48
C MET A 106 3.09 16.87 -7.93
N TYR A 107 2.51 16.05 -8.82
CA TYR A 107 2.95 15.95 -10.21
C TYR A 107 2.02 16.65 -11.21
N ASP A 108 0.92 17.24 -10.74
CA ASP A 108 -0.10 17.90 -11.57
C ASP A 108 -0.55 17.01 -12.74
N GLU A 109 -0.95 15.77 -12.41
CA GLU A 109 -1.41 14.80 -13.39
C GLU A 109 -2.41 13.79 -12.82
N ASP A 110 -3.21 13.20 -13.72
CA ASP A 110 -4.12 12.13 -13.38
C ASP A 110 -3.38 10.93 -12.78
N THR A 111 -3.90 10.47 -11.65
CA THR A 111 -3.34 9.36 -10.88
C THR A 111 -4.45 8.36 -10.57
N TRP A 112 -4.17 7.07 -10.78
CA TRP A 112 -5.13 5.99 -10.60
C TRP A 112 -4.66 5.02 -9.52
N VAL A 113 -5.62 4.44 -8.80
CA VAL A 113 -5.38 3.26 -7.95
C VAL A 113 -5.81 2.02 -8.72
N VAL A 114 -4.83 1.19 -9.07
CA VAL A 114 -5.06 -0.06 -9.80
C VAL A 114 -5.07 -1.22 -8.81
N THR A 115 -6.17 -1.96 -8.77
CA THR A 115 -6.26 -3.20 -8.00
C THR A 115 -5.58 -4.33 -8.76
N ILE A 116 -4.68 -5.05 -8.09
CA ILE A 116 -3.92 -6.16 -8.65
C ILE A 116 -4.30 -7.43 -7.88
N ASP A 117 -4.81 -8.42 -8.60
CA ASP A 117 -5.01 -9.77 -8.09
C ASP A 117 -3.66 -10.51 -8.03
N THR A 118 -3.23 -10.88 -6.83
CA THR A 118 -1.88 -11.39 -6.60
C THR A 118 -1.66 -12.81 -7.12
N LYS A 119 -2.74 -13.53 -7.47
CA LYS A 119 -2.64 -14.84 -8.14
C LYS A 119 -2.03 -14.76 -9.54
N HIS A 120 -2.02 -13.56 -10.15
CA HIS A 120 -1.47 -13.30 -11.47
C HIS A 120 -0.08 -12.67 -11.45
N LEU A 121 0.54 -12.52 -10.28
CA LEU A 121 1.91 -12.04 -10.21
C LEU A 121 2.87 -13.06 -10.83
N SER A 122 3.83 -12.56 -11.59
CA SER A 122 4.98 -13.36 -11.99
C SER A 122 5.74 -13.83 -10.75
N ARG A 123 6.41 -14.99 -10.86
CA ARG A 123 7.25 -15.51 -9.79
C ARG A 123 8.39 -14.52 -9.51
N GLY A 124 8.60 -14.20 -8.23
CA GLY A 124 9.67 -13.31 -7.82
C GLY A 124 9.64 -13.03 -6.32
N PRO A 125 10.71 -12.44 -5.79
CA PRO A 125 10.74 -12.04 -4.39
C PRO A 125 9.83 -10.83 -4.16
N VAL A 126 9.22 -10.79 -2.97
CA VAL A 126 8.46 -9.64 -2.49
C VAL A 126 9.14 -9.12 -1.22
N PHE A 127 9.29 -7.80 -1.15
CA PHE A 127 9.99 -7.14 -0.06
C PHE A 127 9.07 -6.13 0.60
N TRP A 128 9.06 -6.11 1.94
CA TRP A 128 8.39 -5.09 2.71
C TRP A 128 9.26 -3.85 2.77
N ALA A 129 8.70 -2.70 2.37
CA ALA A 129 9.42 -1.43 2.39
C ALA A 129 9.99 -1.11 3.78
N LYS A 130 9.24 -1.43 4.84
CA LYS A 130 9.67 -1.28 6.23
C LYS A 130 11.02 -1.98 6.51
N ASN A 131 11.16 -3.24 6.10
CA ASN A 131 12.39 -4.02 6.32
C ASN A 131 13.60 -3.48 5.55
N ILE A 132 13.38 -2.75 4.44
CA ILE A 132 14.45 -2.11 3.68
C ILE A 132 14.92 -0.83 4.39
N LEU A 133 14.01 -0.16 5.10
CA LEU A 133 14.27 1.06 5.86
C LEU A 133 14.86 0.77 7.25
N GLU A 134 14.59 -0.41 7.82
CA GLU A 134 15.20 -0.89 9.06
C GLU A 134 16.73 -0.98 8.89
N GLY A 135 17.48 -0.06 9.51
CA GLY A 135 18.94 0.10 9.35
C GLY A 135 19.39 1.41 8.70
N GLN A 136 18.47 2.35 8.47
CA GLN A 136 18.76 3.75 8.08
C GLN A 136 18.99 4.69 9.28
N ASP A 137 18.82 4.19 10.52
CA ASP A 137 19.00 4.95 11.77
C ASP A 137 20.49 5.24 12.08
#